data_AF-A0A968V2P8-F1
#
_entry.id   AF-A0A968V2P8-F1
#
_cell.length_a   1.000
_cell.length_b   1.000
_cell.length_c   1.000
_cell.angle_alpha   90.00
_cell.angle_beta   90.00
_cell.angle_gamma   90.00
#
_symmetry.space_group_name_H-M   'P 1'
#
loop_
_entity.id
_entity.type
_entity.pdbx_description
1 polymer ?
#
loop_
_entity_poly.entity_id
_entity_poly.type
_entity_poly.pdbx_seq_one_letter_code
_entity_poly.pdbx_strand_id
1 'polypeptide(L)'
;MMFTPALTRINATASLENALTPNEVKSSENKFLLSNLGGVFVGNPYASKWKTFNFALGYNQLASFEQDFEYEGISTGSIVDRFLEQVDGDDISDFESGLALDAIAVYDIDGDGIYETDFLTNPEAQLTRSQVVTRSGSIGELVLGLGGNYDDKLMVGFTLGIPFLSFTENKEYEETDPNDEVGFFTNLSYNENLTTTGVGINAKFGVMALVTKQIRLGLAIHTPSMYALEDSFSTAFVYTYDDQGIISNQAVSPSGLFDYRLRTPWRLIGGGSLVIKKAGFITTELEWVKYNTAQFNLTANSTNPDDEEYEKELNAQINSRFRSTLNFKVGGELVLLQVLKVRAGLGLGFSPYQDEDEINRLISIGVGYRKGRFLQTLLLEYHLSMKIIRLI
;
A
#
# COMPACT_ATOMS: atom_id res chain seq x y z
N MET A 1 12.79 26.39 -6.99
CA MET A 1 12.73 25.26 -6.03
C MET A 1 11.39 25.32 -5.33
N MET A 2 10.65 24.23 -5.36
CA MET A 2 9.40 24.05 -4.60
C MET A 2 9.66 22.99 -3.53
N PHE A 3 9.12 23.22 -2.33
CA PHE A 3 9.26 22.37 -1.15
C PHE A 3 7.91 22.34 -0.42
N THR A 4 7.34 21.15 -0.24
CA THR A 4 6.03 20.97 0.42
C THR A 4 6.14 19.90 1.50
N PRO A 5 6.42 20.26 2.76
CA PRO A 5 6.33 19.33 3.86
C PRO A 5 4.85 18.99 4.11
N ALA A 6 4.56 17.72 4.37
CA ALA A 6 3.24 17.25 4.76
C ALA A 6 3.32 16.57 6.13
N LEU A 7 2.30 16.81 6.97
CA LEU A 7 2.04 16.05 8.17
C LEU A 7 0.83 15.16 7.88
N THR A 8 1.05 13.85 7.89
CA THR A 8 -0.01 12.87 7.67
C THR A 8 -0.34 12.20 9.00
N ARG A 9 -1.65 12.09 9.30
CA ARG A 9 -2.17 11.30 10.42
C ARG A 9 -2.81 10.04 9.87
N ILE A 10 -2.28 8.88 10.26
CA ILE A 10 -2.81 7.58 9.88
C ILE A 10 -3.49 6.99 11.11
N ASN A 11 -4.75 6.57 10.96
CA ASN A 11 -5.49 5.85 11.99
C ASN A 11 -5.74 4.43 11.49
N ALA A 12 -5.42 3.43 12.32
CA ALA A 12 -5.77 2.04 12.08
C ALA A 12 -6.71 1.55 13.19
N THR A 13 -7.70 0.75 12.84
CA THR A 13 -8.57 0.04 13.78
C THR A 13 -8.60 -1.41 13.34
N ALA A 14 -8.27 -2.32 14.25
CA ALA A 14 -8.23 -3.75 14.01
C ALA A 14 -9.00 -4.48 15.13
N SER A 15 -9.62 -5.60 14.78
CA SER A 15 -10.38 -6.47 15.68
C SER A 15 -10.36 -7.89 15.12
N LEU A 16 -10.36 -8.90 16.00
CA LEU A 16 -10.46 -10.30 15.59
C LEU A 16 -11.92 -10.69 15.31
N GLU A 17 -12.23 -11.16 14.11
CA GLU A 17 -13.61 -11.40 13.64
C GLU A 17 -14.29 -12.59 14.35
N ASN A 18 -13.49 -13.56 14.82
CA ASN A 18 -13.96 -14.79 15.47
C ASN A 18 -13.60 -14.90 16.96
N ALA A 19 -13.20 -13.79 17.60
CA ALA A 19 -12.93 -13.81 19.04
C ALA A 19 -14.23 -13.97 19.84
N LEU A 20 -14.20 -14.83 20.86
CA LEU A 20 -15.21 -14.88 21.92
C LEU A 20 -15.31 -13.55 22.65
N THR A 21 -14.17 -12.85 22.78
CA THR A 21 -14.07 -11.48 23.29
C THR A 21 -13.18 -10.64 22.37
N PRO A 22 -13.75 -9.96 21.36
CA PRO A 22 -12.98 -9.10 20.46
C PRO A 22 -12.51 -7.84 21.20
N ASN A 23 -11.20 -7.60 21.21
CA ASN A 23 -10.66 -6.30 21.61
C ASN A 23 -10.43 -5.43 20.37
N GLU A 24 -11.07 -4.26 20.32
CA GLU A 24 -10.75 -3.24 19.31
C GLU A 24 -9.47 -2.52 19.71
N VAL A 25 -8.41 -2.69 18.91
CA VAL A 25 -7.17 -1.92 19.09
C VAL A 25 -7.14 -0.77 18.09
N LYS A 26 -6.91 0.44 18.61
CA LYS A 26 -6.83 1.68 17.82
C LYS A 26 -5.41 2.24 17.89
N SER A 27 -4.73 2.27 16.75
CA SER A 27 -3.42 2.88 16.60
C SER A 27 -3.53 4.21 15.84
N SER A 28 -2.76 5.22 16.27
CA SER A 28 -2.72 6.55 15.66
C SER A 28 -1.29 7.09 15.70
N GLU A 29 -0.68 7.27 14.54
CA GLU A 29 0.66 7.85 14.41
C GLU A 29 0.65 9.17 13.63
N ASN A 30 1.60 10.06 13.97
CA ASN A 30 1.86 11.32 13.26
C ASN A 30 3.27 11.25 12.66
N LYS A 31 3.40 11.38 11.33
CA LYS A 31 4.71 11.34 10.65
C LYS A 31 4.94 12.56 9.76
N PHE A 32 6.16 13.09 9.80
CA PHE A 32 6.62 14.17 8.91
C PHE A 32 7.21 13.56 7.63
N LEU A 33 6.63 13.89 6.48
CA LEU A 33 7.08 13.37 5.19
C LEU A 33 7.55 14.50 4.26
N LEU A 34 8.71 14.30 3.62
CA LEU A 34 9.13 15.12 2.51
C LEU A 34 8.42 14.65 1.24
N SER A 35 7.23 15.21 0.97
CA SER A 35 6.36 14.73 -0.10
C SER A 35 6.88 14.99 -1.52
N ASN A 36 7.57 16.12 -1.73
CA ASN A 36 8.11 16.49 -3.05
C ASN A 36 9.31 17.44 -2.96
N LEU A 37 10.23 17.30 -3.92
CA LEU A 37 11.34 18.21 -4.15
C LEU A 37 11.54 18.34 -5.66
N GLY A 38 11.67 19.57 -6.18
CA GLY A 38 11.88 19.76 -7.61
C GLY A 38 12.44 21.10 -8.04
N GLY A 39 13.11 21.06 -9.20
CA GLY A 39 13.65 22.20 -9.93
C GLY A 39 13.08 22.25 -11.35
N VAL A 40 12.84 23.46 -11.84
CA VAL A 40 12.40 23.72 -13.22
C VAL A 40 13.32 24.75 -13.83
N PHE A 41 13.84 24.43 -15.01
CA PHE A 41 14.71 25.27 -15.83
C PHE A 41 13.91 25.73 -17.05
N VAL A 42 13.99 27.02 -17.36
CA VAL A 42 13.16 27.66 -18.39
C VAL A 42 14.05 28.24 -19.48
N GLY A 43 13.84 27.79 -20.71
CA GLY A 43 14.39 28.38 -21.92
C GLY A 43 13.34 29.18 -22.68
N ASN A 44 13.73 30.32 -23.23
CA ASN A 44 12.85 31.21 -24.00
C ASN A 44 13.31 31.24 -25.47
N PRO A 45 12.62 30.55 -26.39
CA PRO A 45 12.98 30.57 -27.81
C PRO A 45 12.81 31.97 -28.41
N TYR A 46 13.73 32.39 -29.27
CA TYR A 46 13.62 33.67 -29.97
C TYR A 46 12.64 33.58 -31.15
N ALA A 47 11.73 34.56 -31.26
CA ALA A 47 10.79 34.71 -32.38
C ALA A 47 9.90 33.48 -32.71
N SER A 48 9.52 32.68 -31.71
CA SER A 48 8.62 31.54 -31.87
C SER A 48 7.24 31.78 -31.24
N LYS A 49 6.22 31.07 -31.73
CA LYS A 49 4.94 30.92 -31.01
C LYS A 49 5.12 30.09 -29.74
N TRP A 50 6.16 29.26 -29.67
CA TRP A 50 6.60 28.63 -28.43
C TRP A 50 7.29 29.68 -27.56
N LYS A 51 6.57 30.15 -26.54
CA LYS A 51 7.01 31.21 -25.63
C LYS A 51 8.04 30.70 -24.63
N THR A 52 7.85 29.49 -24.13
CA THR A 52 8.76 28.86 -23.17
C THR A 52 8.91 27.38 -23.45
N PHE A 53 10.11 26.87 -23.22
CA PHE A 53 10.41 25.45 -23.09
C PHE A 53 10.97 25.20 -21.69
N ASN A 54 10.42 24.22 -20.99
CA ASN A 54 10.73 23.94 -19.60
C ASN A 54 11.29 22.53 -19.48
N PHE A 55 12.38 22.39 -18.74
CA PHE A 55 12.91 21.11 -18.29
C PHE A 55 12.75 21.02 -16.78
N ALA A 56 12.21 19.93 -16.28
CA ALA A 56 11.95 19.71 -14.86
C ALA A 56 12.67 18.45 -14.37
N LEU A 57 13.23 18.55 -13.18
CA LEU A 57 13.77 17.43 -12.41
C LEU A 57 13.10 17.43 -11.06
N GLY A 58 12.65 16.28 -10.59
CA GLY A 58 12.06 16.20 -9.27
C GLY A 58 12.04 14.80 -8.69
N TYR A 59 11.68 14.76 -7.42
CA TYR A 59 11.37 13.59 -6.64
C TYR A 59 9.98 13.77 -6.03
N ASN A 60 9.14 12.76 -6.13
CA ASN A 60 7.84 12.70 -5.48
C ASN A 60 7.74 11.40 -4.67
N GLN A 61 7.26 11.49 -3.44
CA GLN A 61 6.81 10.32 -2.71
C GLN A 61 5.37 10.02 -3.14
N LEU A 62 5.15 8.88 -3.78
CA LEU A 62 3.84 8.45 -4.29
C LEU A 62 2.99 7.77 -3.21
N ALA A 63 3.64 7.02 -2.32
CA ALA A 63 2.99 6.31 -1.22
C ALA A 63 3.94 6.12 -0.04
N SER A 64 3.37 5.91 1.13
CA SER A 64 4.06 5.49 2.35
C SER A 64 3.38 4.22 2.84
N PHE A 65 4.18 3.25 3.28
CA PHE A 65 3.71 1.97 3.80
C PHE A 65 3.78 1.88 5.32
N GLU A 66 4.12 2.97 5.97
CA GLU A 66 4.22 3.09 7.42
C GLU A 66 2.86 2.79 8.07
N GLN A 67 2.74 1.62 8.68
CA GLN A 67 1.51 1.15 9.30
C GLN A 67 1.82 0.12 10.38
N ASP A 68 1.45 0.44 11.62
CA ASP A 68 1.59 -0.47 12.75
C ASP A 68 0.20 -0.69 13.38
N PHE A 69 -0.19 -1.96 13.48
CA PHE A 69 -1.43 -2.35 14.14
C PHE A 69 -1.26 -3.71 14.82
N GLU A 70 -2.09 -3.91 15.83
CA GLU A 70 -2.13 -5.12 16.62
C GLU A 70 -3.58 -5.56 16.72
N TYR A 71 -3.80 -6.86 16.82
CA TYR A 71 -5.06 -7.41 17.29
C TYR A 71 -4.79 -8.45 18.36
N GLU A 72 -5.70 -8.53 19.31
CA GLU A 72 -5.64 -9.47 20.43
C GLU A 72 -7.06 -9.98 20.71
N GLY A 73 -7.19 -11.24 21.08
CA GLY A 73 -8.47 -11.81 21.48
C GLY A 73 -8.37 -13.26 21.92
N ILE A 74 -9.46 -13.75 22.51
CA ILE A 74 -9.61 -15.15 22.89
C ILE A 74 -10.45 -15.86 21.83
N SER A 75 -10.00 -17.02 21.36
CA SER A 75 -10.70 -17.82 20.36
C SER A 75 -10.39 -19.30 20.51
N THR A 76 -11.22 -20.16 19.92
CA THR A 76 -11.04 -21.61 19.92
C THR A 76 -10.09 -22.08 18.81
N GLY A 77 -9.46 -23.24 19.03
CA GLY A 77 -8.47 -23.85 18.13
C GLY A 77 -7.11 -23.14 18.16
N SER A 78 -6.15 -23.65 17.40
CA SER A 78 -4.77 -23.15 17.25
C SER A 78 -4.41 -22.90 15.78
N ILE A 79 -3.44 -22.02 15.51
CA ILE A 79 -2.79 -21.95 14.18
C ILE A 79 -2.17 -23.31 13.79
N VAL A 80 -1.80 -24.13 14.77
CA VAL A 80 -1.23 -25.47 14.56
C VAL A 80 -2.26 -26.39 13.88
N ASP A 81 -3.57 -26.17 14.07
CA ASP A 81 -4.61 -26.94 13.38
C ASP A 81 -4.57 -26.71 11.87
N ARG A 82 -4.26 -25.48 11.42
CA ARG A 82 -4.03 -25.17 10.00
C ARG A 82 -2.79 -25.88 9.47
N PHE A 83 -1.71 -25.89 10.26
CA PHE A 83 -0.48 -26.57 9.86
C PHE A 83 -0.69 -28.08 9.77
N LEU A 84 -1.47 -28.68 10.68
CA LEU A 84 -1.89 -30.08 10.61
C LEU A 84 -2.67 -30.36 9.32
N GLU A 85 -3.68 -29.54 8.98
CA GLU A 85 -4.47 -29.70 7.75
C GLU A 85 -3.58 -29.66 6.49
N GLN A 86 -2.56 -28.81 6.48
CA GLN A 86 -1.57 -28.75 5.40
C GLN A 86 -0.72 -30.02 5.31
N VAL A 87 -0.21 -30.52 6.45
CA VAL A 87 0.57 -31.77 6.48
C VAL A 87 -0.27 -32.96 6.00
N ASP A 88 -1.50 -33.10 6.50
CA ASP A 88 -2.44 -34.17 6.10
C ASP A 88 -2.82 -34.09 4.61
N GLY A 89 -2.79 -32.88 4.04
CA GLY A 89 -3.04 -32.61 2.62
C GLY A 89 -1.83 -32.83 1.71
N ASP A 90 -0.69 -33.33 2.22
CA ASP A 90 0.61 -33.41 1.54
C ASP A 90 1.15 -32.03 1.06
N ASP A 91 0.69 -30.93 1.67
CA ASP A 91 1.15 -29.56 1.40
C ASP A 91 2.15 -29.09 2.47
N ILE A 92 3.32 -29.73 2.47
CA ILE A 92 4.39 -29.44 3.43
C ILE A 92 5.26 -28.29 2.90
N SER A 93 5.02 -27.09 3.43
CA SER A 93 5.73 -25.87 3.07
C SER A 93 6.89 -25.61 4.03
N ASP A 94 8.09 -25.35 3.49
CA ASP A 94 9.29 -24.95 4.23
C ASP A 94 9.11 -23.63 5.04
N PHE A 95 8.02 -22.90 4.80
CA PHE A 95 7.72 -21.62 5.43
C PHE A 95 6.58 -21.69 6.45
N GLU A 96 5.81 -22.77 6.49
CA GLU A 96 4.65 -22.94 7.38
C GLU A 96 4.66 -24.32 8.04
N SER A 97 3.90 -25.27 7.50
CA SER A 97 3.70 -26.63 8.04
C SER A 97 4.99 -27.42 8.28
N GLY A 98 6.01 -27.25 7.43
CA GLY A 98 7.32 -27.86 7.63
C GLY A 98 8.01 -27.39 8.92
N LEU A 99 7.86 -26.11 9.27
CA LEU A 99 8.39 -25.57 10.53
C LEU A 99 7.65 -26.12 11.75
N ALA A 100 6.35 -26.39 11.62
CA ALA A 100 5.56 -26.98 12.69
C ALA A 100 5.99 -28.43 12.97
N LEU A 101 6.37 -29.19 11.94
CA LEU A 101 6.99 -30.51 12.08
C LEU A 101 8.37 -30.42 12.76
N ASP A 102 9.23 -29.51 12.29
CA ASP A 102 10.58 -29.33 12.84
C ASP A 102 10.57 -28.85 14.30
N ALA A 103 9.58 -28.04 14.69
CA ALA A 103 9.40 -27.56 16.06
C ALA A 103 8.61 -28.54 16.95
N ILE A 104 8.15 -29.68 16.40
CA ILE A 104 7.36 -30.69 17.13
C ILE A 104 6.02 -30.10 17.65
N ALA A 105 5.41 -29.18 16.90
CA ALA A 105 4.02 -28.77 17.14
C ALA A 105 3.02 -29.68 16.43
N VAL A 106 3.44 -30.25 15.30
CA VAL A 106 2.76 -31.35 14.59
C VAL A 106 3.71 -32.54 14.62
N TYR A 107 3.21 -33.72 14.95
CA TYR A 107 4.05 -34.91 15.12
C TYR A 107 3.31 -36.19 14.71
N ASP A 108 4.07 -37.24 14.35
CA ASP A 108 3.57 -38.60 14.15
C ASP A 108 4.32 -39.51 15.13
N ILE A 109 3.68 -39.85 16.25
CA ILE A 109 4.30 -40.63 17.32
C ILE A 109 4.43 -42.11 16.93
N ASP A 110 3.42 -42.65 16.22
CA ASP A 110 3.33 -44.08 15.90
C ASP A 110 4.05 -44.43 14.58
N GLY A 111 4.43 -43.42 13.79
CA GLY A 111 5.10 -43.57 12.50
C GLY A 111 4.21 -44.20 11.44
N ASP A 112 2.89 -44.08 11.60
CA ASP A 112 1.88 -44.69 10.72
C ASP A 112 1.38 -43.73 9.63
N GLY A 113 1.89 -42.49 9.62
CA GLY A 113 1.51 -41.43 8.70
C GLY A 113 0.26 -40.67 9.14
N ILE A 114 -0.20 -40.83 10.38
CA ILE A 114 -1.27 -40.04 10.98
C ILE A 114 -0.63 -38.99 11.88
N TYR A 115 -0.75 -37.73 11.48
CA TYR A 115 -0.20 -36.62 12.23
C TYR A 115 -1.16 -36.15 13.33
N GLU A 116 -0.58 -35.71 14.44
CA GLU A 116 -1.27 -35.32 15.66
C GLU A 116 -0.71 -33.98 16.20
N THR A 117 -1.50 -33.34 17.06
CA THR A 117 -1.16 -32.11 17.77
C THR A 117 -1.72 -32.14 19.18
N ASP A 118 -1.18 -31.32 20.07
CA ASP A 118 -1.67 -31.22 21.46
C ASP A 118 -3.14 -30.75 21.54
N PHE A 119 -3.61 -30.06 20.51
CA PHE A 119 -4.95 -29.48 20.43
C PHE A 119 -6.04 -30.49 20.07
N LEU A 120 -5.70 -31.66 19.50
CA LEU A 120 -6.67 -32.71 19.16
C LEU A 120 -7.46 -33.21 20.40
N THR A 121 -6.84 -33.16 21.57
CA THR A 121 -7.46 -33.60 22.82
C THR A 121 -8.43 -32.58 23.40
N ASN A 122 -8.26 -31.30 23.05
CA ASN A 122 -9.13 -30.21 23.47
C ASN A 122 -9.35 -29.18 22.35
N PRO A 123 -10.14 -29.52 21.32
CA PRO A 123 -10.35 -28.65 20.15
C PRO A 123 -11.13 -27.36 20.49
N GLU A 124 -11.81 -27.34 21.63
CA GLU A 124 -12.56 -26.18 22.13
C GLU A 124 -11.75 -25.32 23.11
N ALA A 125 -10.44 -25.61 23.27
CA ALA A 125 -9.55 -24.86 24.13
C ALA A 125 -9.54 -23.38 23.74
N GLN A 126 -9.67 -22.50 24.74
CA GLN A 126 -9.70 -21.06 24.55
C GLN A 126 -8.30 -20.47 24.68
N LEU A 127 -7.67 -20.20 23.55
CA LEU A 127 -6.34 -19.61 23.51
C LEU A 127 -6.43 -18.09 23.41
N THR A 128 -5.52 -17.41 24.11
CA THR A 128 -5.28 -15.98 23.88
C THR A 128 -4.35 -15.84 22.69
N ARG A 129 -4.79 -15.11 21.68
CA ARG A 129 -4.05 -14.85 20.45
C ARG A 129 -3.73 -13.38 20.33
N SER A 130 -2.55 -13.08 19.84
CA SER A 130 -2.17 -11.74 19.41
C SER A 130 -1.44 -11.79 18.09
N GLN A 131 -1.54 -10.72 17.31
CA GLN A 131 -0.61 -10.49 16.22
C GLN A 131 -0.28 -9.02 16.12
N VAL A 132 1.02 -8.73 16.08
CA VAL A 132 1.54 -7.41 15.77
C VAL A 132 1.99 -7.39 14.32
N VAL A 133 1.47 -6.45 13.54
CA VAL A 133 1.87 -6.23 12.15
C VAL A 133 2.51 -4.87 12.03
N THR A 134 3.80 -4.87 11.67
CA THR A 134 4.61 -3.67 11.46
C THR A 134 4.96 -3.56 9.98
N ARG A 135 4.56 -2.48 9.33
CA ARG A 135 4.87 -2.20 7.93
C ARG A 135 5.63 -0.90 7.79
N SER A 136 6.65 -0.90 6.95
CA SER A 136 7.46 0.29 6.71
C SER A 136 7.87 0.41 5.24
N GLY A 137 8.34 1.61 4.89
CA GLY A 137 8.84 1.90 3.55
C GLY A 137 7.96 2.86 2.75
N SER A 138 8.25 2.96 1.46
CA SER A 138 7.61 3.95 0.59
C SER A 138 7.76 3.63 -0.90
N ILE A 139 6.96 4.32 -1.70
CA ILE A 139 7.18 4.44 -3.14
C ILE A 139 7.68 5.85 -3.41
N GLY A 140 8.91 5.96 -3.87
CA GLY A 140 9.49 7.19 -4.42
C GLY A 140 9.41 7.20 -5.94
N GLU A 141 9.43 8.38 -6.57
CA GLU A 141 9.49 8.53 -8.02
C GLU A 141 10.41 9.69 -8.39
N LEU A 142 11.46 9.39 -9.16
CA LEU A 142 12.22 10.42 -9.87
C LEU A 142 11.48 10.80 -11.15
N VAL A 143 11.37 12.09 -11.41
CA VAL A 143 10.66 12.61 -12.58
C VAL A 143 11.55 13.50 -13.44
N LEU A 144 11.55 13.21 -14.74
CA LEU A 144 12.14 14.04 -15.79
C LEU A 144 11.01 14.63 -16.63
N GLY A 145 10.80 15.93 -16.53
CA GLY A 145 9.70 16.62 -17.22
C GLY A 145 10.19 17.50 -18.36
N LEU A 146 9.42 17.54 -19.44
CA LEU A 146 9.53 18.48 -20.55
C LEU A 146 8.19 19.17 -20.73
N GLY A 147 8.21 20.49 -20.91
CA GLY A 147 6.99 21.27 -21.10
C GLY A 147 7.17 22.40 -22.09
N GLY A 148 6.15 22.67 -22.89
CA GLY A 148 6.14 23.78 -23.84
C GLY A 148 4.90 24.65 -23.64
N ASN A 149 5.09 25.96 -23.74
CA ASN A 149 3.99 26.93 -23.81
C ASN A 149 3.90 27.51 -25.22
N TYR A 150 2.77 27.29 -25.88
CA TYR A 150 2.44 27.83 -27.19
C TYR A 150 1.44 28.99 -27.05
N ASP A 151 1.94 30.19 -27.36
CA ASP A 151 1.19 31.44 -27.45
C ASP A 151 0.34 31.79 -26.21
N ASP A 152 0.76 31.34 -25.02
CA ASP A 152 0.03 31.52 -23.76
C ASP A 152 -1.41 30.99 -23.79
N LYS A 153 -1.69 30.06 -24.71
CA LYS A 153 -3.01 29.45 -24.94
C LYS A 153 -2.99 27.95 -24.77
N LEU A 154 -1.90 27.31 -25.16
CA LEU A 154 -1.77 25.86 -25.13
C LEU A 154 -0.46 25.50 -24.44
N MET A 155 -0.56 24.67 -23.40
CA MET A 155 0.59 24.10 -22.72
C MET A 155 0.58 22.60 -22.96
N VAL A 156 1.72 22.04 -23.31
CA VAL A 156 1.91 20.60 -23.46
C VAL A 156 3.03 20.15 -22.53
N GLY A 157 2.92 18.94 -22.01
CA GLY A 157 3.87 18.37 -21.08
C GLY A 157 4.06 16.88 -21.33
N PHE A 158 5.30 16.43 -21.15
CA PHE A 158 5.68 15.04 -21.12
C PHE A 158 6.56 14.81 -19.89
N THR A 159 6.34 13.70 -19.20
CA THR A 159 7.15 13.31 -18.04
C THR A 159 7.54 11.84 -18.17
N LEU A 160 8.82 11.54 -17.96
CA LEU A 160 9.30 10.19 -17.70
C LEU A 160 9.46 10.02 -16.19
N GLY A 161 8.83 9.00 -15.63
CA GLY A 161 8.92 8.66 -14.21
C GLY A 161 9.70 7.37 -14.00
N ILE A 162 10.57 7.36 -12.99
CA ILE A 162 11.29 6.19 -12.51
C ILE A 162 10.84 5.97 -11.06
N PRO A 163 9.74 5.25 -10.84
CA PRO A 163 9.35 4.86 -9.50
C PRO A 163 10.29 3.79 -8.93
N PHE A 164 10.52 3.84 -7.63
CA PHE A 164 11.24 2.82 -6.89
C PHE A 164 10.49 2.56 -5.59
N LEU A 165 10.47 1.30 -5.19
CA LEU A 165 9.66 0.77 -4.10
C LEU A 165 10.59 0.08 -3.11
N SER A 166 10.33 0.33 -1.84
CA SER A 166 10.87 -0.44 -0.72
C SER A 166 9.74 -0.64 0.27
N PHE A 167 9.50 -1.90 0.62
CA PHE A 167 8.46 -2.32 1.54
C PHE A 167 9.03 -3.40 2.46
N THR A 168 8.76 -3.28 3.75
CA THR A 168 9.05 -4.33 4.72
C THR A 168 7.81 -4.55 5.56
N GLU A 169 7.42 -5.81 5.73
CA GLU A 169 6.35 -6.26 6.61
C GLU A 169 6.91 -7.30 7.56
N ASN A 170 6.74 -7.04 8.86
CA ASN A 170 6.99 -8.01 9.91
C ASN A 170 5.67 -8.32 10.58
N LYS A 171 5.35 -9.61 10.71
CA LYS A 171 4.22 -10.08 11.50
C LYS A 171 4.76 -10.96 12.62
N GLU A 172 4.34 -10.69 13.83
CA GLU A 172 4.65 -11.47 15.02
C GLU A 172 3.33 -11.96 15.57
N TYR A 173 3.08 -13.25 15.42
CA TYR A 173 1.88 -13.94 15.89
C TYR A 173 2.21 -14.75 17.12
N GLU A 174 1.36 -14.69 18.14
CA GLU A 174 1.51 -15.47 19.37
C GLU A 174 0.19 -16.14 19.75
N GLU A 175 0.28 -17.35 20.30
CA GLU A 175 -0.80 -17.97 21.06
C GLU A 175 -0.29 -18.38 22.43
N THR A 176 -1.13 -18.20 23.43
CA THR A 176 -0.88 -18.63 24.81
C THR A 176 -2.11 -19.31 25.38
N ASP A 177 -1.88 -20.27 26.27
CA ASP A 177 -2.93 -20.92 27.05
C ASP A 177 -2.86 -20.49 28.52
N PRO A 178 -3.46 -19.35 28.89
CA PRO A 178 -3.38 -18.83 30.25
C PRO A 178 -4.15 -19.67 31.29
N ASN A 179 -5.00 -20.60 30.85
CA ASN A 179 -5.87 -21.40 31.70
C ASN A 179 -5.43 -22.87 31.80
N ASP A 180 -4.32 -23.24 31.14
CA ASP A 180 -3.82 -24.61 31.02
C ASP A 180 -4.93 -25.58 30.53
N GLU A 181 -5.72 -25.15 29.54
CA GLU A 181 -6.79 -25.94 28.93
C GLU A 181 -6.24 -27.07 28.02
N VAL A 182 -5.05 -26.88 27.44
CA VAL A 182 -4.33 -27.83 26.60
C VAL A 182 -3.19 -28.44 27.42
N GLY A 183 -3.17 -29.77 27.54
CA GLY A 183 -2.40 -30.43 28.59
C GLY A 183 -0.88 -30.21 28.59
N PHE A 184 -0.26 -30.09 27.42
CA PHE A 184 1.20 -29.90 27.28
C PHE A 184 1.56 -28.51 26.74
N PHE A 185 0.72 -27.91 25.91
CA PHE A 185 0.99 -26.63 25.27
C PHE A 185 1.10 -25.47 26.28
N THR A 186 2.09 -24.61 26.12
CA THR A 186 2.25 -23.38 26.91
C THR A 186 2.07 -22.13 26.05
N ASN A 187 2.88 -22.03 25.00
CA ASN A 187 2.82 -20.92 24.05
C ASN A 187 3.47 -21.28 22.71
N LEU A 188 3.15 -20.50 21.69
CA LEU A 188 3.87 -20.50 20.44
C LEU A 188 4.04 -19.08 19.91
N SER A 189 5.05 -18.91 19.05
CA SER A 189 5.20 -17.71 18.22
C SER A 189 5.50 -18.08 16.77
N TYR A 190 4.91 -17.32 15.86
CA TYR A 190 5.10 -17.46 14.43
C TYR A 190 5.41 -16.09 13.83
N ASN A 191 6.64 -15.94 13.35
CA ASN A 191 7.18 -14.67 12.86
C ASN A 191 7.35 -14.73 11.34
N GLU A 192 6.71 -13.82 10.62
CA GLU A 192 6.86 -13.66 9.18
C GLU A 192 7.61 -12.35 8.88
N ASN A 193 8.59 -12.42 7.99
CA ASN A 193 9.32 -11.26 7.50
C ASN A 193 9.29 -11.25 5.97
N LEU A 194 8.70 -10.20 5.40
CA LEU A 194 8.67 -9.95 3.96
C LEU A 194 9.38 -8.62 3.66
N THR A 195 10.33 -8.64 2.74
CA THR A 195 10.93 -7.43 2.18
C THR A 195 10.77 -7.45 0.66
N THR A 196 10.12 -6.41 0.13
CA THR A 196 9.99 -6.19 -1.31
C THR A 196 10.78 -4.96 -1.71
N THR A 197 11.62 -5.09 -2.72
CA THR A 197 12.25 -3.93 -3.38
C THR A 197 11.92 -3.92 -4.85
N GLY A 198 12.00 -2.75 -5.47
CA GLY A 198 11.90 -2.71 -6.91
C GLY A 198 12.02 -1.36 -7.55
N VAL A 199 12.06 -1.39 -8.87
CA VAL A 199 12.20 -0.21 -9.73
C VAL A 199 11.26 -0.36 -10.91
N GLY A 200 10.74 0.75 -11.40
CA GLY A 200 9.88 0.76 -12.57
C GLY A 200 10.10 1.94 -13.47
N ILE A 201 9.29 1.97 -14.53
CA ILE A 201 9.27 3.06 -15.50
C ILE A 201 7.83 3.37 -15.90
N ASN A 202 7.51 4.65 -16.01
CA ASN A 202 6.26 5.14 -16.57
C ASN A 202 6.46 6.42 -17.38
N ALA A 203 5.46 6.76 -18.19
CA ALA A 203 5.39 8.00 -18.91
C ALA A 203 4.04 8.69 -18.67
N LYS A 204 4.05 10.02 -18.66
CA LYS A 204 2.86 10.84 -18.46
C LYS A 204 2.83 11.91 -19.54
N PHE A 205 1.68 12.14 -20.14
CA PHE A 205 1.48 13.19 -21.12
C PHE A 205 0.30 14.06 -20.70
N GLY A 206 0.45 15.37 -20.86
CA GLY A 206 -0.57 16.33 -20.48
C GLY A 206 -0.68 17.48 -21.46
N VAL A 207 -1.90 17.99 -21.61
CA VAL A 207 -2.22 19.20 -22.35
C VAL A 207 -3.14 20.08 -21.53
N MET A 208 -2.91 21.39 -21.57
CA MET A 208 -3.75 22.38 -20.91
C MET A 208 -4.02 23.55 -21.85
N ALA A 209 -5.30 23.89 -22.02
CA ALA A 209 -5.75 25.01 -22.83
C ALA A 209 -6.26 26.15 -21.93
N LEU A 210 -5.81 27.37 -22.18
CA LEU A 210 -6.33 28.60 -21.59
C LEU A 210 -7.42 29.15 -22.52
N VAL A 211 -8.66 28.71 -22.28
CA VAL A 211 -9.83 29.10 -23.10
C VAL A 211 -10.11 30.59 -22.95
N THR A 212 -9.98 31.11 -21.72
CA THR A 212 -10.03 32.54 -21.41
C THR A 212 -8.93 32.89 -20.40
N LYS A 213 -8.81 34.16 -20.00
CA LYS A 213 -7.87 34.55 -18.94
C LYS A 213 -8.20 33.90 -17.59
N GLN A 214 -9.43 33.44 -17.41
CA GLN A 214 -9.93 32.84 -16.17
C GLN A 214 -10.08 31.32 -16.28
N ILE A 215 -10.44 30.80 -17.44
CA ILE A 215 -10.78 29.39 -17.61
C ILE A 215 -9.60 28.62 -18.19
N ARG A 216 -9.21 27.55 -17.50
CA ARG A 216 -8.21 26.59 -17.97
C ARG A 216 -8.82 25.20 -17.98
N LEU A 217 -8.58 24.44 -19.04
CA LEU A 217 -9.01 23.06 -19.18
C LEU A 217 -7.77 22.19 -19.39
N GLY A 218 -7.70 21.06 -18.68
CA GLY A 218 -6.57 20.14 -18.74
C GLY A 218 -7.02 18.72 -19.03
N LEU A 219 -6.20 18.00 -19.79
CA LEU A 219 -6.31 16.56 -20.00
C LEU A 219 -4.92 15.96 -19.83
N ALA A 220 -4.84 14.82 -19.14
CA ALA A 220 -3.61 14.08 -18.97
C ALA A 220 -3.86 12.57 -19.03
N ILE A 221 -2.88 11.84 -19.54
CA ILE A 221 -2.86 10.38 -19.56
C ILE A 221 -1.57 9.91 -18.91
N HIS A 222 -1.70 8.97 -17.97
CA HIS A 222 -0.57 8.31 -17.34
C HIS A 222 -0.53 6.86 -17.84
N THR A 223 0.62 6.44 -18.35
CA THR A 223 0.84 5.03 -18.66
C THR A 223 0.95 4.22 -17.36
N PRO A 224 0.68 2.91 -17.43
CA PRO A 224 1.12 1.96 -16.43
C PRO A 224 2.58 2.19 -16.06
N SER A 225 2.87 2.04 -14.78
CA SER A 225 4.21 1.74 -14.30
C SER A 225 4.46 0.26 -14.52
N MET A 226 5.56 -0.06 -15.20
CA MET A 226 6.08 -1.41 -15.29
C MET A 226 7.16 -1.54 -14.21
N TYR A 227 6.92 -2.38 -13.20
CA TYR A 227 7.87 -2.64 -12.12
C TYR A 227 8.59 -3.96 -12.34
N ALA A 228 9.87 -3.98 -11.99
CA ALA A 228 10.61 -5.16 -11.60
C ALA A 228 10.71 -5.18 -10.07
N LEU A 229 10.21 -6.27 -9.47
CA LEU A 229 10.11 -6.47 -8.04
C LEU A 229 10.88 -7.73 -7.65
N GLU A 230 11.48 -7.67 -6.47
CA GLU A 230 12.21 -8.76 -5.81
C GLU A 230 11.70 -8.85 -4.38
N ASP A 231 11.18 -10.02 -4.01
CA ASP A 231 10.73 -10.35 -2.66
C ASP A 231 11.76 -11.25 -1.97
N SER A 232 11.96 -10.97 -0.68
CA SER A 232 12.69 -11.80 0.27
C SER A 232 11.75 -12.12 1.42
N PHE A 233 11.41 -13.39 1.57
CA PHE A 233 10.49 -13.91 2.57
C PHE A 233 11.18 -14.93 3.47
N SER A 234 10.91 -14.86 4.77
CA SER A 234 11.39 -15.83 5.74
C SER A 234 10.45 -15.91 6.92
N THR A 235 10.35 -17.09 7.51
CA THR A 235 9.51 -17.34 8.67
C THR A 235 10.29 -18.04 9.77
N ALA A 236 9.86 -17.86 11.01
CA ALA A 236 10.40 -18.55 12.17
C ALA A 236 9.25 -18.97 13.07
N PHE A 237 9.34 -20.18 13.61
CA PHE A 237 8.31 -20.75 14.45
C PHE A 237 8.94 -21.27 15.74
N VAL A 238 8.33 -20.93 16.87
CA VAL A 238 8.71 -21.42 18.19
C VAL A 238 7.51 -22.07 18.83
N TYR A 239 7.68 -23.29 19.33
CA TYR A 239 6.66 -24.03 20.04
C TYR A 239 7.18 -24.44 21.41
N THR A 240 6.43 -24.10 22.46
CA THR A 240 6.79 -24.36 23.85
C THR A 240 5.73 -25.21 24.53
N TYR A 241 6.16 -26.32 25.13
CA TYR A 241 5.32 -27.26 25.86
C TYR A 241 5.99 -27.69 27.17
N ASP A 242 5.21 -28.18 28.14
CA ASP A 242 5.68 -28.70 29.42
C ASP A 242 5.40 -30.21 29.54
N ASP A 243 6.44 -31.02 29.36
CA ASP A 243 6.43 -32.45 29.69
C ASP A 243 7.50 -32.72 30.75
N GLN A 244 7.12 -32.56 32.02
CA GLN A 244 8.02 -32.72 33.17
C GLN A 244 9.20 -31.72 33.14
N GLY A 245 8.95 -30.55 32.56
CA GLY A 245 9.91 -29.49 32.30
C GLY A 245 9.55 -28.74 31.02
N ILE A 246 9.69 -27.40 31.06
CA ILE A 246 9.44 -26.54 29.90
C ILE A 246 10.48 -26.82 28.81
N ILE A 247 10.02 -27.25 27.64
CA ILE A 247 10.81 -27.46 26.43
C ILE A 247 10.34 -26.44 25.40
N SER A 248 11.30 -25.80 24.72
CA SER A 248 11.03 -24.83 23.66
C SER A 248 11.84 -25.19 22.43
N ASN A 249 11.14 -25.52 21.35
CA ASN A 249 11.72 -25.87 20.07
C ASN A 249 11.56 -24.71 19.10
N GLN A 250 12.57 -24.52 18.25
CA GLN A 250 12.57 -23.45 17.25
C GLN A 250 12.92 -24.03 15.88
N ALA A 251 12.15 -23.61 14.87
CA ALA A 251 12.40 -23.87 13.47
C ALA A 251 12.45 -22.55 12.68
N VAL A 252 13.25 -22.50 11.63
CA VAL A 252 13.40 -21.30 10.78
C VAL A 252 13.41 -21.74 9.33
N SER A 253 12.66 -21.02 8.49
CA SER A 253 12.59 -21.31 7.06
C SER A 253 13.93 -21.01 6.35
N PRO A 254 14.14 -21.60 5.17
CA PRO A 254 15.08 -21.06 4.19
C PRO A 254 14.73 -19.61 3.80
N SER A 255 15.66 -18.93 3.12
CA SER A 255 15.36 -17.63 2.50
C SER A 255 14.57 -17.83 1.20
N GLY A 256 13.31 -17.42 1.18
CA GLY A 256 12.47 -17.41 -0.01
C GLY A 256 12.73 -16.16 -0.84
N LEU A 257 13.35 -16.33 -2.00
CA LEU A 257 13.60 -15.23 -2.93
C LEU A 257 12.71 -15.38 -4.16
N PHE A 258 11.99 -14.33 -4.54
CA PHE A 258 11.09 -14.37 -5.68
C PHE A 258 11.09 -13.09 -6.51
N ASP A 259 11.35 -13.23 -7.80
CA ASP A 259 11.41 -12.13 -8.76
C ASP A 259 10.16 -12.12 -9.65
N TYR A 260 9.51 -10.96 -9.75
CA TYR A 260 8.33 -10.81 -10.59
C TYR A 260 8.22 -9.41 -11.18
N ARG A 261 7.25 -9.25 -12.08
CA ARG A 261 6.91 -7.96 -12.68
C ARG A 261 5.48 -7.58 -12.34
N LEU A 262 5.27 -6.30 -12.09
CA LEU A 262 3.95 -5.74 -11.85
C LEU A 262 3.68 -4.61 -12.83
N ARG A 263 2.55 -4.70 -13.54
CA ARG A 263 2.03 -3.63 -14.38
C ARG A 263 0.86 -2.96 -13.67
N THR A 264 0.96 -1.65 -13.45
CA THR A 264 -0.13 -0.89 -12.82
C THR A 264 -1.23 -0.46 -13.82
N PRO A 265 -2.41 -0.06 -13.34
CA PRO A 265 -3.49 0.44 -14.19
C PRO A 265 -3.16 1.72 -14.98
N TRP A 266 -3.81 1.89 -16.13
CA TRP A 266 -3.89 3.17 -16.83
C TRP A 266 -4.68 4.20 -16.04
N ARG A 267 -4.31 5.49 -16.16
CA ARG A 267 -5.09 6.62 -15.61
C ARG A 267 -5.32 7.69 -16.67
N LEU A 268 -6.55 8.17 -16.76
CA LEU A 268 -6.95 9.31 -17.57
C LEU A 268 -7.51 10.39 -16.64
N ILE A 269 -6.98 11.61 -16.76
CA ILE A 269 -7.32 12.72 -15.88
C ILE A 269 -7.83 13.86 -16.75
N GLY A 270 -8.98 14.42 -16.37
CA GLY A 270 -9.55 15.60 -17.01
C GLY A 270 -10.03 16.59 -15.96
N GLY A 271 -9.79 17.86 -16.18
CA GLY A 271 -10.11 18.87 -15.18
C GLY A 271 -10.25 20.27 -15.74
N GLY A 272 -10.82 21.12 -14.92
CA GLY A 272 -11.03 22.53 -15.22
C GLY A 272 -10.73 23.39 -14.01
N SER A 273 -10.16 24.57 -14.24
CA SER A 273 -9.97 25.56 -13.20
C SER A 273 -10.46 26.94 -13.63
N LEU A 274 -11.04 27.65 -12.67
CA LEU A 274 -11.48 29.03 -12.78
C LEU A 274 -10.60 29.90 -11.89
N VAL A 275 -9.78 30.75 -12.50
CA VAL A 275 -8.86 31.68 -11.83
C VAL A 275 -9.55 33.03 -11.64
N ILE A 276 -9.70 33.42 -10.38
CA ILE A 276 -10.38 34.64 -9.96
C ILE A 276 -9.33 35.71 -9.70
N LYS A 277 -8.77 36.29 -10.77
CA LYS A 277 -7.77 37.37 -10.74
C LYS A 277 -6.69 37.14 -9.67
N LYS A 278 -6.63 38.01 -8.65
CA LYS A 278 -5.69 37.94 -7.52
C LYS A 278 -6.31 37.32 -6.26
N ALA A 279 -7.61 37.00 -6.29
CA ALA A 279 -8.34 36.49 -5.14
C ALA A 279 -8.11 34.99 -4.94
N GLY A 280 -7.86 34.22 -6.00
CA GLY A 280 -7.71 32.78 -5.87
C GLY A 280 -8.07 31.97 -7.13
N PHE A 281 -8.34 30.69 -6.94
CA PHE A 281 -8.88 29.80 -7.97
C PHE A 281 -9.79 28.73 -7.38
N ILE A 282 -10.65 28.18 -8.22
CA ILE A 282 -11.41 26.95 -7.95
C ILE A 282 -11.03 25.95 -9.03
N THR A 283 -10.90 24.68 -8.68
CA THR A 283 -10.51 23.61 -9.59
C THR A 283 -11.36 22.37 -9.36
N THR A 284 -11.57 21.62 -10.43
CA THR A 284 -12.27 20.34 -10.44
C THR A 284 -11.48 19.37 -11.31
N GLU A 285 -11.45 18.11 -10.90
CA GLU A 285 -10.75 17.02 -11.58
C GLU A 285 -11.63 15.77 -11.55
N LEU A 286 -11.65 15.08 -12.68
CA LEU A 286 -12.18 13.74 -12.86
C LEU A 286 -11.01 12.85 -13.25
N GLU A 287 -10.86 11.73 -12.56
CA GLU A 287 -9.81 10.75 -12.81
C GLU A 287 -10.45 9.39 -13.03
N TRP A 288 -10.24 8.84 -14.21
CA TRP A 288 -10.65 7.48 -14.56
C TRP A 288 -9.47 6.54 -14.45
N VAL A 289 -9.65 5.43 -13.74
CA VAL A 289 -8.60 4.41 -13.51
C VAL A 289 -9.17 3.05 -13.87
N LYS A 290 -8.39 2.23 -14.59
CA LYS A 290 -8.82 0.90 -15.05
C LYS A 290 -8.15 -0.23 -14.25
N TYR A 291 -8.59 -0.46 -13.01
CA TYR A 291 -7.91 -1.38 -12.07
C TYR A 291 -7.81 -2.82 -12.57
N ASN A 292 -8.82 -3.32 -13.29
CA ASN A 292 -8.80 -4.65 -13.88
C ASN A 292 -7.77 -4.86 -15.01
N THR A 293 -6.95 -3.85 -15.33
CA THR A 293 -5.80 -4.02 -16.24
C THR A 293 -4.46 -4.11 -15.54
N ALA A 294 -4.45 -4.09 -14.20
CA ALA A 294 -3.28 -4.48 -13.44
C ALA A 294 -2.96 -5.95 -13.72
N GLN A 295 -1.67 -6.28 -13.84
CA GLN A 295 -1.24 -7.63 -14.13
C GLN A 295 0.08 -7.94 -13.44
N PHE A 296 0.18 -9.13 -12.88
CA PHE A 296 1.44 -9.73 -12.46
C PHE A 296 2.02 -10.56 -13.60
N ASN A 297 3.35 -10.64 -13.64
CA ASN A 297 4.07 -11.61 -14.44
C ASN A 297 5.11 -12.26 -13.52
N LEU A 298 4.83 -13.51 -13.16
CA LEU A 298 5.61 -14.36 -12.27
C LEU A 298 6.60 -15.22 -13.07
N THR A 299 6.32 -15.42 -14.36
CA THR A 299 7.14 -16.20 -15.30
C THR A 299 8.30 -15.41 -15.93
N ALA A 300 8.50 -14.15 -15.55
CA ALA A 300 9.54 -13.29 -16.12
C ALA A 300 10.95 -13.83 -15.85
N ASN A 301 11.14 -14.40 -14.66
CA ASN A 301 12.41 -14.97 -14.18
C ASN A 301 12.24 -16.41 -13.67
N SER A 302 11.06 -17.03 -13.81
CA SER A 302 10.79 -18.42 -13.42
C SER A 302 10.37 -19.28 -14.61
N THR A 303 10.68 -20.57 -14.54
CA THR A 303 10.25 -21.60 -15.51
C THR A 303 9.40 -22.69 -14.88
N ASN A 304 8.99 -22.52 -13.61
CA ASN A 304 8.13 -23.47 -12.92
C ASN A 304 6.70 -23.41 -13.52
N PRO A 305 6.11 -24.53 -13.96
CA PRO A 305 4.73 -24.59 -14.41
C PRO A 305 3.72 -24.07 -13.37
N ASP A 306 3.98 -24.28 -12.07
CA ASP A 306 3.09 -23.86 -10.99
C ASP A 306 2.98 -22.32 -10.92
N ASP A 307 4.09 -21.61 -11.17
CA ASP A 307 4.11 -20.15 -11.22
C ASP A 307 3.28 -19.62 -12.41
N GLU A 308 3.26 -20.33 -13.54
CA GLU A 308 2.45 -19.96 -14.70
C GLU A 308 0.95 -20.15 -14.42
N GLU A 309 0.58 -21.24 -13.76
CA GLU A 309 -0.80 -21.50 -13.36
C GLU A 309 -1.28 -20.47 -12.33
N TYR A 310 -0.47 -20.22 -11.31
CA TYR A 310 -0.77 -19.21 -10.30
C TYR A 310 -0.83 -17.79 -10.89
N GLU A 311 0.06 -17.43 -11.83
CA GLU A 311 -0.01 -16.15 -12.56
C GLU A 311 -1.36 -15.99 -13.28
N LYS A 312 -1.83 -17.04 -13.97
CA LYS A 312 -3.12 -17.01 -14.68
C LYS A 312 -4.27 -16.84 -13.71
N GLU A 313 -4.26 -17.57 -12.60
CA GLU A 313 -5.29 -17.47 -11.58
C GLU A 313 -5.32 -16.06 -10.97
N LEU A 314 -4.18 -15.55 -10.51
CA LEU A 314 -4.03 -14.24 -9.89
C LEU A 314 -4.52 -13.13 -10.83
N ASN A 315 -4.12 -13.18 -12.11
CA ASN A 315 -4.57 -12.22 -13.10
C ASN A 315 -6.06 -12.37 -13.45
N ALA A 316 -6.61 -13.59 -13.45
CA ALA A 316 -8.05 -13.80 -13.62
C ALA A 316 -8.85 -13.23 -12.45
N GLN A 317 -8.37 -13.41 -11.22
CA GLN A 317 -8.94 -12.81 -10.02
C GLN A 317 -8.89 -11.28 -10.08
N ILE A 318 -7.78 -10.68 -10.56
CA ILE A 318 -7.72 -9.22 -10.75
C ILE A 318 -8.78 -8.74 -11.74
N ASN A 319 -8.95 -9.46 -12.85
CA ASN A 319 -9.93 -9.10 -13.88
C ASN A 319 -11.38 -9.20 -13.38
N SER A 320 -11.68 -10.20 -12.54
CA SER A 320 -13.03 -10.47 -12.03
C SER A 320 -13.37 -9.68 -10.76
N ARG A 321 -12.39 -9.38 -9.89
CA ARG A 321 -12.63 -8.66 -8.63
C ARG A 321 -12.56 -7.16 -8.76
N PHE A 322 -11.80 -6.63 -9.72
CA PHE A 322 -11.65 -5.19 -9.89
C PHE A 322 -12.49 -4.62 -11.04
N ARG A 323 -12.85 -3.34 -10.93
CA ARG A 323 -13.55 -2.55 -11.96
C ARG A 323 -12.83 -1.25 -12.25
N SER A 324 -13.21 -0.60 -13.35
CA SER A 324 -12.84 0.80 -13.57
C SER A 324 -13.52 1.70 -12.54
N THR A 325 -12.79 2.68 -12.02
CA THR A 325 -13.34 3.68 -11.10
C THR A 325 -13.22 5.08 -11.66
N LEU A 326 -14.05 5.99 -11.14
CA LEU A 326 -14.06 7.40 -11.50
C LEU A 326 -13.93 8.25 -10.23
N ASN A 327 -12.75 8.77 -9.95
CA ASN A 327 -12.53 9.64 -8.80
C ASN A 327 -12.88 11.09 -9.16
N PHE A 328 -13.52 11.79 -8.24
CA PHE A 328 -13.85 13.21 -8.36
C PHE A 328 -13.10 14.01 -7.31
N LYS A 329 -12.46 15.12 -7.71
CA LYS A 329 -11.80 16.04 -6.79
C LYS A 329 -12.24 17.46 -7.08
N VAL A 330 -12.52 18.22 -6.03
CA VAL A 330 -12.79 19.66 -6.09
C VAL A 330 -11.94 20.36 -5.04
N GLY A 331 -11.40 21.51 -5.39
CA GLY A 331 -10.62 22.29 -4.44
C GLY A 331 -10.52 23.75 -4.85
N GLY A 332 -9.98 24.56 -3.95
CA GLY A 332 -9.75 25.97 -4.22
C GLY A 332 -8.64 26.55 -3.38
N GLU A 333 -8.12 27.68 -3.84
CA GLU A 333 -7.18 28.54 -3.12
C GLU A 333 -7.80 29.93 -2.97
N LEU A 334 -7.72 30.49 -1.77
CA LEU A 334 -8.03 31.88 -1.47
C LEU A 334 -6.76 32.60 -1.03
N VAL A 335 -6.49 33.75 -1.64
CA VAL A 335 -5.36 34.61 -1.29
C VAL A 335 -5.85 35.71 -0.35
N LEU A 336 -5.37 35.66 0.89
CA LEU A 336 -5.67 36.62 1.95
C LEU A 336 -4.47 37.55 2.16
N LEU A 337 -4.74 38.85 2.35
CA LEU A 337 -3.73 39.85 2.72
C LEU A 337 -2.49 39.89 1.79
N GLN A 338 -2.62 39.41 0.54
CA GLN A 338 -1.56 39.31 -0.48
C GLN A 338 -0.35 38.41 -0.14
N VAL A 339 -0.25 37.88 1.09
CA VAL A 339 0.86 37.06 1.57
C VAL A 339 0.43 35.67 2.05
N LEU A 340 -0.82 35.56 2.52
CA LEU A 340 -1.38 34.33 3.06
C LEU A 340 -2.24 33.66 1.99
N LYS A 341 -2.13 32.33 1.89
CA LYS A 341 -2.93 31.51 0.98
C LYS A 341 -3.58 30.42 1.80
N VAL A 342 -4.88 30.27 1.66
CA VAL A 342 -5.64 29.18 2.30
C VAL A 342 -6.18 28.29 1.20
N ARG A 343 -6.06 26.98 1.38
CA ARG A 343 -6.53 25.97 0.44
C ARG A 343 -7.45 24.99 1.15
N ALA A 344 -8.46 24.54 0.44
CA ALA A 344 -9.31 23.45 0.88
C ALA A 344 -9.67 22.57 -0.31
N GLY A 345 -9.82 21.28 -0.07
CA GLY A 345 -10.15 20.29 -1.08
C GLY A 345 -11.01 19.15 -0.53
N LEU A 346 -11.83 18.59 -1.41
CA LEU A 346 -12.62 17.39 -1.21
C LEU A 346 -12.36 16.42 -2.38
N GLY A 347 -12.02 15.18 -2.05
CA GLY A 347 -11.92 14.07 -3.00
C GLY A 347 -12.93 12.99 -2.65
N LEU A 348 -13.57 12.43 -3.67
CA LEU A 348 -14.44 11.26 -3.59
C LEU A 348 -13.88 10.20 -4.55
N GLY A 349 -13.56 9.02 -4.01
CA GLY A 349 -13.10 7.87 -4.80
C GLY A 349 -14.01 6.68 -4.57
N PHE A 350 -14.42 6.01 -5.63
CA PHE A 350 -15.23 4.79 -5.53
C PHE A 350 -14.33 3.58 -5.35
N SER A 351 -14.81 2.58 -4.61
CA SER A 351 -14.09 1.32 -4.43
C SER A 351 -13.79 0.66 -5.78
N PRO A 352 -12.55 0.18 -5.98
CA PRO A 352 -12.17 -0.55 -7.17
C PRO A 352 -12.70 -1.98 -7.19
N TYR A 353 -13.21 -2.52 -6.07
CA TYR A 353 -13.77 -3.86 -6.00
C TYR A 353 -15.18 -3.92 -6.62
N GLN A 354 -15.53 -5.04 -7.25
CA GLN A 354 -16.85 -5.24 -7.88
C GLN A 354 -17.97 -5.37 -6.84
N ASP A 355 -17.67 -6.00 -5.70
CA ASP A 355 -18.66 -6.33 -4.66
C ASP A 355 -18.75 -5.30 -3.53
N GLU A 356 -18.02 -4.19 -3.66
CA GLU A 356 -18.03 -3.11 -2.68
C GLU A 356 -18.41 -1.78 -3.33
N ASP A 357 -19.38 -1.11 -2.72
CA ASP A 357 -19.79 0.25 -3.11
C ASP A 357 -19.32 1.31 -2.11
N GLU A 358 -18.25 1.03 -1.35
CA GLU A 358 -17.66 2.00 -0.44
C GLU A 358 -17.11 3.21 -1.21
N ILE A 359 -17.36 4.40 -0.65
CA ILE A 359 -16.86 5.67 -1.18
C ILE A 359 -15.83 6.23 -0.20
N ASN A 360 -14.58 6.24 -0.63
CA ASN A 360 -13.47 6.85 0.09
C ASN A 360 -13.54 8.37 -0.02
N ARG A 361 -13.39 9.06 1.12
CA ARG A 361 -13.48 10.52 1.21
C ARG A 361 -12.15 11.11 1.66
N LEU A 362 -11.64 12.06 0.90
CA LEU A 362 -10.44 12.82 1.23
C LEU A 362 -10.82 14.27 1.52
N ILE A 363 -10.42 14.79 2.67
CA ILE A 363 -10.56 16.21 3.00
C ILE A 363 -9.16 16.78 3.23
N SER A 364 -8.84 17.87 2.54
CA SER A 364 -7.54 18.53 2.69
C SER A 364 -7.69 20.01 3.03
N ILE A 365 -6.82 20.51 3.91
CA ILE A 365 -6.73 21.92 4.28
C ILE A 365 -5.26 22.32 4.23
N GLY A 366 -4.97 23.45 3.59
CA GLY A 366 -3.61 23.93 3.39
C GLY A 366 -3.46 25.39 3.72
N VAL A 367 -2.32 25.77 4.29
CA VAL A 367 -1.95 27.17 4.47
C VAL A 367 -0.57 27.42 3.86
N GLY A 368 -0.50 28.42 3.00
CA GLY A 368 0.72 28.83 2.33
C GLY A 368 1.09 30.27 2.68
N TYR A 369 2.39 30.51 2.82
CA TYR A 369 2.94 31.84 3.03
C TYR A 369 3.93 32.19 1.92
N ARG A 370 3.77 33.38 1.34
CA ARG A 370 4.67 33.88 0.30
C ARG A 370 5.26 35.23 0.70
N LYS A 371 6.59 35.28 0.80
CA LYS A 371 7.37 36.52 0.96
C LYS A 371 8.55 36.53 -0.01
N GLY A 372 8.55 37.48 -0.95
CA GLY A 372 9.59 37.60 -1.98
C GLY A 372 9.61 36.44 -2.98
N ARG A 373 10.80 35.88 -3.22
CA ARG A 373 11.03 34.75 -4.16
C ARG A 373 10.82 33.37 -3.52
N PHE A 374 10.60 33.31 -2.22
CA PHE A 374 10.42 32.06 -1.47
C PHE A 374 8.93 31.79 -1.23
N LEU A 375 8.50 30.54 -1.40
CA LEU A 375 7.13 30.10 -1.18
C LEU A 375 7.19 28.84 -0.30
N GLN A 376 6.60 28.92 0.89
CA GLN A 376 6.42 27.78 1.79
C GLN A 376 4.94 27.44 1.84
N THR A 377 4.62 26.16 1.73
CA THR A 377 3.26 25.67 1.90
C THR A 377 3.29 24.55 2.93
N LEU A 378 2.42 24.64 3.94
CA LEU A 378 2.12 23.53 4.83
C LEU A 378 0.76 22.96 4.42
N LEU A 379 0.68 21.65 4.24
CA LEU A 379 -0.55 20.92 3.95
C LEU A 379 -0.86 19.96 5.10
N LEU A 380 -2.12 19.95 5.52
CA LEU A 380 -2.69 18.94 6.39
C LEU A 380 -3.73 18.17 5.56
N GLU A 381 -3.52 16.87 5.42
CA GLU A 381 -4.43 15.98 4.70
C GLU A 381 -5.05 14.99 5.67
N TYR A 382 -6.37 14.83 5.57
CA TYR A 382 -7.12 13.91 6.42
C TYR A 382 -7.91 12.95 5.53
N HIS A 383 -7.50 11.68 5.58
CA HIS A 383 -8.15 10.60 4.87
C HIS A 383 -9.23 9.98 5.76
N LEU A 384 -10.48 9.97 5.29
CA LEU A 384 -11.55 9.16 5.87
C LEU A 384 -11.77 7.95 4.95
N SER A 385 -11.29 6.80 5.39
CA SER A 385 -11.64 5.50 4.82
C SER A 385 -12.18 4.66 5.98
N MET A 386 -13.39 4.12 5.84
CA MET A 386 -14.05 3.36 6.89
C MET A 386 -13.83 1.89 6.60
N LYS A 387 -12.57 1.46 6.70
CA LYS A 387 -12.19 0.09 6.40
C LYS A 387 -12.45 -0.78 7.62
N ILE A 388 -13.52 -1.58 7.58
CA ILE A 388 -13.58 -2.78 8.43
C ILE A 388 -12.59 -3.74 7.78
N ILE A 389 -11.43 -3.89 8.41
CA ILE A 389 -10.49 -4.94 8.01
C ILE A 389 -11.15 -6.26 8.43
N ARG A 390 -11.77 -6.95 7.46
CA ARG A 390 -12.21 -8.33 7.61
C ARG A 390 -11.00 -9.21 7.30
N LEU A 391 -10.47 -9.88 8.31
CA LEU A 391 -9.45 -10.90 8.16
C LEU A 391 -10.06 -12.18 8.69
N ILE A 392 -10.21 -13.14 7.77
CA ILE A 392 -10.78 -14.47 7.97
C ILE A 392 -9.86 -15.27 8.89
#